data_AF-H1YCP8-F1
#
_entry.id   AF-H1YCP8-F1
#
_cell.length_a   1.000
_cell.length_b   1.000
_cell.length_c   1.000
_cell.angle_alpha   90.00
_cell.angle_beta   90.00
_cell.angle_gamma   90.00
#
_symmetry.space_group_name_H-M   'P 1'
#
loop_
_entity.id
_entity.type
_entity.pdbx_description
1 polymer ?
#
loop_
_entity_poly.entity_id
_entity_poly.type
_entity_poly.pdbx_seq_one_letter_code
_entity_poly.pdbx_strand_id
1 'polypeptide(L)'
;MRNFRKLTIAGLCAVQWGIVFNEARAQTVLETGSKKPMPSEWTDKSTGHKVIRLVNRAGTNASFYFNNNCFIPQIGTEGDLMVFYGSTPIGNQLFSINLKTKKIEQLTNHAGKIAGEMVCPKTRSAYYQSGDSVFAVNVDTKKNNLVYAFEPSFKGRAGTINADGTYLACVKAVGDEEREIYAKYPEKKDFFRRIWEAHIEHVLYTVNIKTKEIKEIHREKEWTNHLLFSPTDPDILSYCHEGPWEKNDRIWNINIKTGKNTLMHVRTMENEIAGHEFFGVSGNREWFDLQKPKGKTFYLAAFDMKTGKEDRIYQMDRNEWSIHFNVSRDEKTFAGDGGDPGQVAKAPNGEWIYLFKPVGDKFKSEKLVNMSHHNYHLEPNVHF
;
A
#
# COMPACT_ATOMS: atom_id res chain seq x y z
N MET A 1 -5.78 91.29 29.71
CA MET A 1 -6.74 91.36 30.83
C MET A 1 -7.94 90.47 30.52
N ARG A 2 -8.26 89.55 31.44
CA ARG A 2 -9.54 88.78 31.62
C ARG A 2 -10.05 87.94 30.43
N ASN A 3 -9.96 86.61 30.47
CA ASN A 3 -10.75 85.60 31.20
C ASN A 3 -12.10 85.16 30.57
N PHE A 4 -12.10 83.87 30.19
CA PHE A 4 -13.15 82.85 30.14
C PHE A 4 -14.38 82.99 29.23
N ARG A 5 -14.60 81.96 28.39
CA ARG A 5 -15.66 80.95 28.62
C ARG A 5 -15.41 79.63 27.87
N LYS A 6 -15.75 78.54 28.56
CA LYS A 6 -15.62 77.13 28.19
C LYS A 6 -16.59 76.75 27.07
N LEU A 7 -16.16 75.87 26.16
CA LEU A 7 -17.06 75.07 25.32
C LEU A 7 -16.77 73.58 25.59
N THR A 8 -17.77 72.88 26.10
CA THR A 8 -17.76 71.44 26.35
C THR A 8 -18.18 70.74 25.07
N ILE A 9 -17.32 69.90 24.49
CA ILE A 9 -17.69 69.01 23.38
C ILE A 9 -17.92 67.62 23.98
N ALA A 10 -19.17 67.16 23.95
CA ALA A 10 -19.55 65.79 24.24
C ALA A 10 -19.29 64.94 22.99
N GLY A 11 -18.27 64.07 23.03
CA GLY A 11 -18.05 63.05 22.00
C GLY A 11 -18.84 61.79 22.33
N LEU A 12 -19.81 61.43 21.47
CA LEU A 12 -20.46 60.13 21.52
C LEU A 12 -19.45 59.03 21.15
N CYS A 13 -19.05 58.21 22.11
CA CYS A 13 -18.44 56.91 21.82
C CYS A 13 -19.55 55.91 21.47
N ALA A 14 -19.75 55.66 20.17
CA ALA A 14 -20.52 54.51 19.72
C ALA A 14 -19.65 53.25 19.85
N VAL A 15 -19.97 52.40 20.82
CA VAL A 15 -19.36 51.07 20.96
C VAL A 15 -20.01 50.16 19.94
N GLN A 16 -19.33 49.90 18.82
CA GLN A 16 -19.74 48.87 17.86
C GLN A 16 -19.41 47.50 18.44
N TRP A 17 -20.42 46.81 18.97
CA TRP A 17 -20.35 45.37 19.22
C TRP A 17 -20.35 44.65 17.87
N GLY A 18 -19.16 44.28 17.39
CA GLY A 18 -19.01 43.37 16.27
C GLY A 18 -19.46 41.97 16.69
N ILE A 19 -20.67 41.58 16.29
CA ILE A 19 -21.12 40.19 16.35
C ILE A 19 -20.32 39.43 15.29
N VAL A 20 -19.34 38.63 15.73
CA VAL A 20 -18.67 37.66 14.86
C VAL A 20 -19.65 36.51 14.64
N PHE A 21 -20.34 36.53 13.50
CA PHE A 21 -21.05 35.35 13.02
C PHE A 21 -20.01 34.31 12.63
N ASN A 22 -19.90 33.28 13.47
CA ASN A 22 -19.19 32.06 13.10
C ASN A 22 -20.11 31.32 12.11
N GLU A 23 -19.99 31.61 10.81
CA GLU A 23 -20.67 30.82 9.79
C GLU A 23 -20.17 29.37 9.90
N ALA A 24 -20.99 28.52 10.49
CA ALA A 24 -20.85 27.08 10.36
C ALA A 24 -21.01 26.76 8.87
N ARG A 25 -19.90 26.71 8.13
CA ARG A 25 -19.90 26.22 6.75
C ARG A 25 -20.40 24.79 6.79
N ALA A 26 -21.64 24.58 6.35
CA ALA A 26 -22.19 23.25 6.18
C ALA A 26 -21.20 22.40 5.37
N GLN A 27 -20.85 21.21 5.89
CA GLN A 27 -19.91 20.32 5.24
C GLN A 27 -20.42 19.99 3.84
N THR A 28 -19.62 20.25 2.81
CA THR A 28 -20.07 20.08 1.42
C THR A 28 -20.42 18.63 1.15
N VAL A 29 -21.68 18.36 0.80
CA VAL A 29 -22.14 17.03 0.36
C VAL A 29 -21.94 16.92 -1.15
N LEU A 30 -21.15 15.95 -1.60
CA LEU A 30 -20.74 15.80 -3.00
C LEU A 30 -20.54 14.34 -3.39
N GLU A 31 -20.68 14.03 -4.67
CA GLU A 31 -20.22 12.75 -5.22
C GLU A 31 -18.69 12.75 -5.25
N THR A 32 -18.08 11.70 -4.71
CA THR A 32 -16.62 11.58 -4.69
C THR A 32 -16.09 11.51 -6.12
N GLY A 33 -15.18 12.44 -6.47
CA GLY A 33 -14.58 12.55 -7.80
C GLY A 33 -15.34 13.44 -8.80
N SER A 34 -16.50 13.98 -8.44
CA SER A 34 -17.35 14.75 -9.37
C SER A 34 -16.80 16.12 -9.79
N LYS A 35 -15.71 16.59 -9.15
CA LYS A 35 -15.03 17.84 -9.49
C LYS A 35 -13.52 17.71 -9.30
N LYS A 36 -12.76 18.52 -10.02
CA LYS A 36 -11.29 18.54 -9.96
C LYS A 36 -10.79 19.97 -9.70
N PRO A 37 -10.07 20.23 -8.59
CA PRO A 37 -9.78 19.30 -7.49
C PRO A 37 -10.98 19.06 -6.57
N MET A 38 -11.04 17.89 -5.94
CA MET A 38 -11.89 17.64 -4.77
C MET A 38 -11.45 18.54 -3.59
N PRO A 39 -12.37 18.92 -2.67
CA PRO A 39 -12.03 19.68 -1.47
C PRO A 39 -11.18 18.84 -0.51
N SER A 40 -10.58 19.47 0.50
CA SER A 40 -9.80 18.76 1.52
C SER A 40 -10.67 17.85 2.41
N GLU A 41 -11.96 18.14 2.50
CA GLU A 41 -12.94 17.39 3.27
C GLU A 41 -14.32 17.54 2.62
N TRP A 42 -15.09 16.45 2.56
CA TRP A 42 -16.48 16.44 2.10
C TRP A 42 -17.25 15.31 2.75
N THR A 43 -18.57 15.32 2.59
CA THR A 43 -19.44 14.17 2.87
C THR A 43 -19.77 13.51 1.54
N ASP A 44 -19.48 12.22 1.40
CA ASP A 44 -19.87 11.45 0.23
C ASP A 44 -21.40 11.41 0.12
N LYS A 45 -21.94 11.89 -0.99
CA LYS A 45 -23.39 12.04 -1.22
C LYS A 45 -24.12 10.70 -1.19
N SER A 46 -23.45 9.60 -1.54
CA SER A 46 -24.10 8.29 -1.66
C SER A 46 -24.14 7.55 -0.34
N THR A 47 -23.12 7.72 0.50
CA THR A 47 -22.97 6.94 1.75
C THR A 47 -23.16 7.77 3.01
N GLY A 48 -23.09 9.10 2.92
CA GLY A 48 -23.13 10.00 4.08
C GLY A 48 -21.83 10.02 4.91
N HIS A 49 -20.81 9.25 4.51
CA HIS A 49 -19.53 9.21 5.22
C HIS A 49 -18.69 10.45 4.93
N LYS A 50 -17.96 10.91 5.95
CA LYS A 50 -16.98 11.98 5.83
C LYS A 50 -15.70 11.44 5.20
N VAL A 51 -15.24 12.07 4.12
CA VAL A 51 -13.97 11.77 3.46
C VAL A 51 -13.00 12.94 3.66
N ILE A 52 -11.76 12.62 4.01
CA ILE A 52 -10.71 13.61 4.28
C ILE A 52 -9.51 13.31 3.38
N ARG A 53 -9.10 14.31 2.60
CA ARG A 53 -7.84 14.24 1.86
C ARG A 53 -6.67 14.53 2.81
N LEU A 54 -5.88 13.49 3.10
CA LEU A 54 -4.73 13.58 4.01
C LEU A 54 -3.62 14.47 3.43
N VAL A 55 -3.22 14.21 2.18
CA VAL A 55 -2.11 14.90 1.52
C VAL A 55 -2.62 16.14 0.75
N ASN A 56 -2.34 17.33 1.28
CA ASN A 56 -2.70 18.63 0.68
C ASN A 56 -1.45 19.38 0.20
N ARG A 57 -0.69 18.81 -0.73
CA ARG A 57 0.47 19.45 -1.38
C ARG A 57 0.34 19.46 -2.90
N ALA A 58 1.08 20.35 -3.55
CA ALA A 58 1.19 20.38 -5.01
C ALA A 58 1.92 19.14 -5.55
N GLY A 59 1.74 18.87 -6.85
CA GLY A 59 2.32 17.70 -7.53
C GLY A 59 1.45 16.44 -7.40
N THR A 60 1.90 15.35 -8.01
CA THR A 60 1.28 14.04 -7.85
C THR A 60 1.69 13.45 -6.51
N ASN A 61 0.78 12.71 -5.88
CA ASN A 61 1.03 12.04 -4.62
C ASN A 61 0.37 10.67 -4.68
N ALA A 62 1.05 9.64 -4.21
CA ALA A 62 0.58 8.26 -4.22
C ALA A 62 0.95 7.57 -2.91
N SER A 63 0.00 6.81 -2.34
CA SER A 63 0.28 5.86 -1.26
C SER A 63 1.20 4.75 -1.78
N PHE A 64 1.68 3.92 -0.86
CA PHE A 64 2.28 2.65 -1.24
C PHE A 64 1.20 1.68 -1.70
N TYR A 65 1.61 0.65 -2.44
CA TYR A 65 0.79 -0.48 -2.81
C TYR A 65 0.18 -1.14 -1.58
N PHE A 66 -1.02 -1.70 -1.72
CA PHE A 66 -1.90 -2.07 -0.58
C PHE A 66 -1.27 -2.99 0.47
N ASN A 67 -0.34 -3.86 0.06
CA ASN A 67 0.33 -4.84 0.93
C ASN A 67 1.73 -4.39 1.41
N ASN A 68 2.20 -3.24 0.95
CA ASN A 68 3.43 -2.63 1.43
C ASN A 68 3.13 -1.71 2.60
N ASN A 69 3.47 -2.14 3.82
CA ASN A 69 3.25 -1.33 5.02
C ASN A 69 3.94 0.03 4.88
N CYS A 70 3.14 1.10 4.97
CA CYS A 70 3.62 2.48 4.88
C CYS A 70 3.58 3.21 6.23
N PHE A 71 3.19 2.55 7.31
CA PHE A 71 2.96 3.18 8.61
C PHE A 71 4.12 2.99 9.58
N ILE A 72 4.39 4.03 10.37
CA ILE A 72 5.33 4.03 11.48
C ILE A 72 4.57 4.48 12.73
N PRO A 73 4.45 3.62 13.77
CA PRO A 73 3.79 3.97 15.01
C PRO A 73 4.41 5.21 15.67
N GLN A 74 3.57 6.01 16.30
CA GLN A 74 3.96 7.21 17.03
C GLN A 74 4.94 6.95 18.17
N ILE A 75 5.76 7.95 18.52
CA ILE A 75 6.45 8.02 19.80
C ILE A 75 5.64 8.93 20.74
N GLY A 76 5.31 8.42 21.94
CA GLY A 76 4.50 9.16 22.89
C GLY A 76 3.09 9.43 22.35
N THR A 77 2.77 10.70 22.08
CA THR A 77 1.41 11.15 21.69
C THR A 77 1.38 11.96 20.40
N GLU A 78 2.45 11.91 19.61
CA GLU A 78 2.62 12.77 18.43
C GLU A 78 1.72 12.37 17.25
N GLY A 79 1.19 11.13 17.23
CA GLY A 79 0.43 10.56 16.12
C GLY A 79 1.29 9.77 15.14
N ASP A 80 0.71 8.71 14.56
CA ASP A 80 1.42 7.82 13.66
C ASP A 80 1.85 8.54 12.38
N LEU A 81 2.93 8.07 11.76
CA LEU A 81 3.38 8.56 10.46
C LEU A 81 2.95 7.61 9.36
N MET A 82 2.60 8.15 8.20
CA MET A 82 2.44 7.41 6.95
C MET A 82 3.45 7.92 5.93
N VAL A 83 4.20 7.00 5.31
CA VAL A 83 5.15 7.29 4.23
C VAL A 83 4.41 7.19 2.90
N PHE A 84 4.72 8.10 1.97
CA PHE A 84 4.09 8.13 0.64
C PHE A 84 5.03 8.73 -0.41
N TYR A 85 4.72 8.51 -1.68
CA TYR A 85 5.44 9.11 -2.81
C TYR A 85 4.84 10.47 -3.19
N GLY A 86 5.69 11.46 -3.46
CA GLY A 86 5.28 12.75 -3.98
C GLY A 86 6.22 13.27 -5.07
N SER A 87 5.68 13.90 -6.11
CA SER A 87 6.50 14.50 -7.15
C SER A 87 7.17 15.80 -6.69
N THR A 88 8.38 16.02 -7.20
CA THR A 88 9.18 17.25 -7.05
C THR A 88 9.83 17.59 -8.39
N PRO A 89 10.45 18.78 -8.56
CA PRO A 89 11.17 19.11 -9.80
C PRO A 89 12.30 18.14 -10.16
N ILE A 90 12.86 17.40 -9.18
CA ILE A 90 13.93 16.42 -9.40
C ILE A 90 13.42 14.98 -9.56
N GLY A 91 12.10 14.77 -9.59
CA GLY A 91 11.45 13.46 -9.68
C GLY A 91 10.64 13.11 -8.43
N ASN A 92 10.14 11.88 -8.37
CA ASN A 92 9.41 11.37 -7.21
C ASN A 92 10.34 11.23 -6.01
N GLN A 93 9.87 11.62 -4.84
CA GLN A 93 10.57 11.53 -3.57
C GLN A 93 9.64 10.92 -2.52
N LEU A 94 10.22 10.38 -1.45
CA LEU A 94 9.47 9.94 -0.29
C LEU A 94 9.14 11.13 0.61
N PHE A 95 7.93 11.12 1.13
CA PHE A 95 7.41 12.05 2.12
C PHE A 95 6.82 11.27 3.29
N SER A 96 6.68 11.94 4.41
CA SER A 96 5.90 11.46 5.55
C SER A 96 4.77 12.44 5.84
N ILE A 97 3.64 11.93 6.30
CA ILE A 97 2.59 12.72 6.92
C ILE A 97 2.32 12.20 8.33
N ASN A 98 2.23 13.10 9.30
CA ASN A 98 1.75 12.77 10.63
C ASN A 98 0.21 12.74 10.62
N LEU A 99 -0.39 11.59 10.91
CA LEU A 99 -1.83 11.36 10.73
C LEU A 99 -2.71 12.12 11.73
N LYS A 100 -2.13 12.58 12.85
CA LYS A 100 -2.83 13.40 13.85
C LYS A 100 -2.83 14.89 13.48
N THR A 101 -1.67 15.43 13.10
CA THR A 101 -1.46 16.87 12.84
C THR A 101 -1.59 17.25 11.38
N LYS A 102 -1.58 16.27 10.47
CA LYS A 102 -1.49 16.42 9.00
C LYS A 102 -0.23 17.16 8.52
N LYS A 103 0.79 17.30 9.39
CA LYS A 103 2.09 17.88 9.00
C LYS A 103 2.78 16.94 8.02
N ILE A 104 3.24 17.49 6.89
CA ILE A 104 3.96 16.76 5.84
C ILE A 104 5.42 17.17 5.85
N GLU A 105 6.33 16.20 5.75
CA GLU A 105 7.77 16.43 5.65
C GLU A 105 8.37 15.59 4.52
N GLN A 106 9.20 16.22 3.68
CA GLN A 106 9.97 15.51 2.67
C GLN A 106 11.07 14.69 3.35
N LEU A 107 11.19 13.42 2.97
CA LEU A 107 12.19 12.50 3.52
C LEU A 107 13.41 12.41 2.62
N THR A 108 13.22 12.34 1.30
CA THR A 108 14.32 12.18 0.35
C THR A 108 14.50 13.40 -0.54
N ASN A 109 15.74 13.66 -0.94
CA ASN A 109 16.11 14.64 -1.96
C ASN A 109 17.19 14.01 -2.85
N HIS A 110 16.86 12.87 -3.44
CA HIS A 110 17.80 12.04 -4.19
C HIS A 110 17.65 12.30 -5.70
N ALA A 111 18.75 12.63 -6.37
CA ALA A 111 18.74 12.83 -7.81
C ALA A 111 18.53 11.50 -8.54
N GLY A 112 17.67 11.49 -9.57
CA GLY A 112 17.35 10.29 -10.32
C GLY A 112 16.08 9.58 -9.83
N LYS A 113 15.77 8.44 -10.46
CA LYS A 113 14.57 7.67 -10.14
C LYS A 113 14.80 6.84 -8.88
N ILE A 114 14.01 7.10 -7.84
CA ILE A 114 13.90 6.21 -6.69
C ILE A 114 12.71 5.26 -6.88
N ALA A 115 12.81 4.07 -6.30
CA ALA A 115 11.77 3.05 -6.27
C ALA A 115 11.82 2.25 -4.96
N GLY A 116 10.77 1.46 -4.70
CA GLY A 116 10.66 0.61 -3.51
C GLY A 116 9.69 1.17 -2.48
N GLU A 117 8.96 0.30 -1.82
CA GLU A 117 7.90 0.66 -0.87
C GLU A 117 8.15 -0.03 0.45
N MET A 118 9.26 0.36 1.07
CA MET A 118 9.84 -0.38 2.19
C MET A 118 9.90 0.51 3.42
N VAL A 119 9.18 0.13 4.47
CA VAL A 119 9.25 0.79 5.79
C VAL A 119 9.57 -0.26 6.84
N CYS A 120 10.54 0.05 7.70
CA CYS A 120 10.78 -0.71 8.92
C CYS A 120 10.36 0.14 10.12
N PRO A 121 9.21 -0.16 10.77
CA PRO A 121 8.77 0.56 11.95
C PRO A 121 9.77 0.53 13.11
N LYS A 122 10.48 -0.59 13.29
CA LYS A 122 11.45 -0.77 14.38
C LYS A 122 12.64 0.19 14.27
N THR A 123 13.17 0.38 13.06
CA THR A 123 14.27 1.32 12.81
C THR A 123 13.77 2.72 12.45
N ARG A 124 12.45 2.91 12.40
CA ARG A 124 11.76 4.14 11.99
C ARG A 124 12.34 4.69 10.69
N SER A 125 12.56 3.81 9.72
CA SER A 125 13.25 4.16 8.47
C SER A 125 12.45 3.70 7.27
N ALA A 126 12.43 4.54 6.25
CA ALA A 126 11.98 4.20 4.91
C ALA A 126 13.19 3.86 4.03
N TYR A 127 13.06 2.84 3.19
CA TYR A 127 14.10 2.37 2.30
C TYR A 127 13.67 2.58 0.86
N TYR A 128 14.63 2.93 0.01
CA TYR A 128 14.41 3.10 -1.42
C TYR A 128 15.65 2.68 -2.19
N GLN A 129 15.45 2.22 -3.42
CA GLN A 129 16.52 1.90 -4.36
C GLN A 129 16.61 2.99 -5.43
N SER A 130 17.84 3.37 -5.78
CA SER A 130 18.16 4.23 -6.92
C SER A 130 19.31 3.58 -7.67
N GLY A 131 19.07 3.19 -8.93
CA GLY A 131 20.03 2.39 -9.70
C GLY A 131 20.39 1.08 -9.00
N ASP A 132 21.68 0.88 -8.76
CA ASP A 132 22.25 -0.29 -8.08
C ASP A 132 22.29 -0.15 -6.55
N SER A 133 21.83 0.96 -5.99
CA SER A 133 22.08 1.30 -4.60
C SER A 133 20.78 1.41 -3.81
N VAL A 134 20.73 0.74 -2.65
CA VAL A 134 19.65 0.83 -1.68
C VAL A 134 20.06 1.80 -0.58
N PHE A 135 19.15 2.68 -0.21
CA PHE A 135 19.32 3.70 0.83
C PHE A 135 18.27 3.55 1.91
N ALA A 136 18.57 4.06 3.10
CA ALA A 136 17.64 4.18 4.21
C ALA A 136 17.62 5.62 4.72
N VAL A 137 16.43 6.20 4.80
CA VAL A 137 16.18 7.49 5.46
C VAL A 137 15.41 7.27 6.76
N ASN A 138 15.99 7.72 7.87
CA ASN A 138 15.29 7.73 9.15
C ASN A 138 14.27 8.88 9.15
N VAL A 139 13.02 8.57 9.51
CA VAL A 139 11.89 9.51 9.37
C VAL A 139 11.94 10.66 10.37
N ASP A 140 12.63 10.51 11.50
CA ASP A 140 12.70 11.53 12.55
C ASP A 140 13.89 12.48 12.31
N THR A 141 15.07 11.91 12.11
CA THR A 141 16.33 12.65 11.96
C THR A 141 16.60 13.13 10.54
N LYS A 142 15.86 12.61 9.55
CA LYS A 142 16.10 12.78 8.11
C LYS A 142 17.48 12.31 7.63
N LYS A 143 18.23 11.59 8.48
CA LYS A 143 19.53 11.04 8.12
C LYS A 143 19.35 9.96 7.06
N ASN A 144 20.00 10.17 5.91
CA ASN A 144 19.94 9.29 4.76
C ASN A 144 21.30 8.57 4.59
N ASN A 145 21.28 7.25 4.51
CA ASN A 145 22.49 6.42 4.47
C ASN A 145 22.41 5.40 3.32
N LEU A 146 23.55 5.16 2.69
CA LEU A 146 23.72 4.01 1.80
C LEU A 146 23.64 2.71 2.63
N VAL A 147 22.73 1.82 2.25
CA VAL A 147 22.51 0.51 2.88
C VAL A 147 23.31 -0.55 2.15
N TYR A 148 23.21 -0.60 0.83
CA TYR A 148 23.89 -1.60 0.02
C TYR A 148 24.04 -1.09 -1.40
N ALA A 149 25.16 -1.39 -2.06
CA ALA A 149 25.35 -1.17 -3.49
C ALA A 149 25.56 -2.54 -4.13
N PHE A 150 24.66 -2.89 -5.04
CA PHE A 150 24.76 -4.12 -5.82
C PHE A 150 25.90 -4.00 -6.81
N GLU A 151 26.61 -5.09 -7.05
CA GLU A 151 27.58 -5.16 -8.16
C GLU A 151 26.88 -4.82 -9.48
N PRO A 152 27.53 -4.15 -10.45
CA PRO A 152 26.90 -3.74 -11.70
C PRO A 152 26.26 -4.89 -12.49
N SER A 153 26.74 -6.13 -12.31
CA SER A 153 26.22 -7.36 -12.91
C SER A 153 24.95 -7.91 -12.22
N PHE A 154 24.64 -7.44 -11.01
CA PHE A 154 23.43 -7.80 -10.29
C PHE A 154 22.26 -6.93 -10.77
N LYS A 155 21.57 -7.42 -11.80
CA LYS A 155 20.36 -6.79 -12.38
C LYS A 155 19.09 -7.18 -11.61
N GLY A 156 19.14 -7.14 -10.29
CA GLY A 156 18.01 -7.45 -9.41
C GLY A 156 17.41 -6.22 -8.72
N ARG A 157 16.35 -6.44 -7.95
CA ARG A 157 15.69 -5.39 -7.15
C ARG A 157 15.56 -5.81 -5.69
N ALA A 158 15.78 -4.87 -4.78
CA ALA A 158 15.32 -5.02 -3.40
C ALA A 158 13.79 -4.84 -3.37
N GLY A 159 13.08 -5.82 -2.80
CA GLY A 159 11.62 -5.82 -2.74
C GLY A 159 11.08 -5.41 -1.38
N THR A 160 11.73 -5.84 -0.30
CA THR A 160 11.21 -5.68 1.06
C THR A 160 12.31 -5.68 2.14
N ILE A 161 12.00 -5.11 3.30
CA ILE A 161 12.84 -5.08 4.51
C ILE A 161 12.13 -5.86 5.62
N ASN A 162 12.86 -6.71 6.34
CA ASN A 162 12.24 -7.54 7.39
C ASN A 162 11.86 -6.73 8.64
N ALA A 163 11.00 -7.32 9.48
CA ALA A 163 10.36 -6.66 10.62
C ALA A 163 11.34 -5.98 11.61
N ASP A 164 12.56 -6.50 11.73
CA ASP A 164 13.59 -5.95 12.62
C ASP A 164 14.69 -5.15 11.93
N GLY A 165 14.62 -4.98 10.60
CA GLY A 165 15.52 -4.14 9.83
C GLY A 165 16.91 -4.73 9.62
N THR A 166 17.07 -6.05 9.72
CA THR A 166 18.37 -6.73 9.55
C THR A 166 18.61 -7.28 8.15
N TYR A 167 17.55 -7.61 7.40
CA TYR A 167 17.64 -8.23 6.08
C TYR A 167 16.76 -7.52 5.04
N LEU A 168 17.34 -7.24 3.88
CA LEU A 168 16.59 -6.98 2.65
C LEU A 168 16.37 -8.29 1.89
N ALA A 169 15.20 -8.47 1.28
CA ALA A 169 14.99 -9.53 0.30
C ALA A 169 15.02 -8.96 -1.11
N CYS A 170 15.68 -9.68 -2.01
CA CYS A 170 15.88 -9.28 -3.39
C CYS A 170 15.51 -10.44 -4.32
N VAL A 171 15.07 -10.10 -5.52
CA VAL A 171 14.81 -11.07 -6.59
C VAL A 171 15.53 -10.65 -7.86
N LYS A 172 16.02 -11.65 -8.61
CA LYS A 172 16.73 -11.46 -9.86
C LYS A 172 16.38 -12.60 -10.83
N ALA A 173 16.02 -12.24 -12.05
CA ALA A 173 16.04 -13.17 -13.18
C ALA A 173 17.49 -13.43 -13.63
N VAL A 174 17.80 -14.69 -13.93
CA VAL A 174 19.11 -15.11 -14.46
C VAL A 174 19.18 -14.81 -15.95
N GLY A 175 20.29 -14.20 -16.38
CA GLY A 175 20.49 -13.79 -17.77
C GLY A 175 19.78 -12.49 -18.14
N ASP A 176 19.66 -12.26 -19.45
CA ASP A 176 19.10 -11.04 -20.05
C ASP A 176 17.68 -11.22 -20.61
N GLU A 177 17.21 -12.46 -20.76
CA GLU A 177 15.98 -12.80 -21.49
C GLU A 177 14.74 -12.08 -20.96
N GLU A 178 14.55 -11.99 -19.64
CA GLU A 178 13.41 -11.26 -19.06
C GLU A 178 13.41 -9.78 -19.50
N ARG A 179 14.59 -9.16 -19.47
CA ARG A 179 14.77 -7.76 -19.88
C ARG A 179 14.59 -7.57 -21.38
N GLU A 180 15.05 -8.52 -22.18
CA GLU A 180 14.83 -8.51 -23.63
C GLU A 180 13.35 -8.60 -23.97
N ILE A 181 12.60 -9.46 -23.26
CA ILE A 181 11.15 -9.55 -23.41
C ILE A 181 10.48 -8.22 -23.02
N TYR A 182 10.80 -7.63 -21.87
CA TYR A 182 10.24 -6.32 -21.49
C TYR A 182 10.56 -5.22 -22.51
N ALA A 183 11.79 -5.18 -23.04
CA ALA A 183 12.21 -4.18 -24.01
C ALA A 183 11.47 -4.33 -25.34
N LYS A 184 11.24 -5.56 -25.79
CA LYS A 184 10.57 -5.87 -27.06
C LYS A 184 9.05 -5.77 -26.97
N TYR A 185 8.48 -6.03 -25.78
CA TYR A 185 7.05 -6.09 -25.52
C TYR A 185 6.71 -5.26 -24.27
N PRO A 186 6.62 -3.92 -24.35
CA PRO A 186 6.50 -3.08 -23.15
C PRO A 186 5.11 -3.08 -22.50
N GLU A 187 4.06 -3.54 -23.20
CA GLU A 187 2.70 -3.59 -22.63
C GLU A 187 2.47 -4.92 -21.88
N LYS A 188 1.82 -4.87 -20.71
CA LYS A 188 1.57 -6.04 -19.85
C LYS A 188 0.93 -7.22 -20.59
N LYS A 189 -0.06 -6.94 -21.44
CA LYS A 189 -0.74 -7.95 -22.27
C LYS A 189 0.22 -8.74 -23.18
N ASP A 190 1.36 -8.15 -23.56
CA ASP A 190 2.27 -8.71 -24.55
C ASP A 190 3.46 -9.45 -23.92
N PHE A 191 4.00 -8.96 -22.78
CA PHE A 191 5.11 -9.64 -22.09
C PHE A 191 4.65 -10.73 -21.12
N PHE A 192 3.49 -10.58 -20.46
CA PHE A 192 3.15 -11.37 -19.28
C PHE A 192 3.16 -12.88 -19.55
N ARG A 193 2.51 -13.31 -20.63
CA ARG A 193 2.49 -14.72 -21.02
C ARG A 193 3.86 -15.21 -21.48
N ARG A 194 4.66 -14.36 -22.13
CA ARG A 194 5.98 -14.71 -22.67
C ARG A 194 6.98 -14.98 -21.56
N ILE A 195 7.02 -14.13 -20.54
CA ILE A 195 7.91 -14.33 -19.39
C ILE A 195 7.51 -15.61 -18.64
N TRP A 196 6.21 -15.81 -18.42
CA TRP A 196 5.71 -17.03 -17.77
C TRP A 196 6.07 -18.30 -18.56
N GLU A 197 5.86 -18.33 -19.88
CA GLU A 197 6.18 -19.50 -20.73
C GLU A 197 7.68 -19.72 -20.93
N ALA A 198 8.53 -18.72 -20.71
CA ALA A 198 9.97 -18.83 -20.90
C ALA A 198 10.67 -19.65 -19.80
N HIS A 199 10.02 -19.83 -18.64
CA HIS A 199 10.61 -20.56 -17.49
C HIS A 199 12.01 -20.06 -17.13
N ILE A 200 12.19 -18.73 -17.19
CA ILE A 200 13.43 -18.05 -16.85
C ILE A 200 13.74 -18.34 -15.38
N GLU A 201 14.98 -18.74 -15.11
CA GLU A 201 15.40 -19.02 -13.75
C GLU A 201 15.40 -17.72 -12.93
N HIS A 202 14.76 -17.75 -11.77
CA HIS A 202 14.74 -16.65 -10.81
C HIS A 202 15.39 -17.09 -9.51
N VAL A 203 16.05 -16.13 -8.86
CA VAL A 203 16.79 -16.36 -7.62
C VAL A 203 16.37 -15.34 -6.58
N LEU A 204 16.01 -15.83 -5.41
CA LEU A 204 15.78 -15.03 -4.21
C LEU A 204 17.09 -14.90 -3.43
N TYR A 205 17.39 -13.68 -3.02
CA TYR A 205 18.53 -13.35 -2.20
C TYR A 205 18.10 -12.61 -0.93
N THR A 206 18.87 -12.79 0.14
CA THR A 206 18.86 -11.89 1.29
C THR A 206 20.15 -11.08 1.32
N VAL A 207 20.06 -9.81 1.70
CA VAL A 207 21.21 -8.97 2.04
C VAL A 207 21.16 -8.64 3.52
N ASN A 208 22.19 -9.06 4.29
CA ASN A 208 22.34 -8.63 5.67
C ASN A 208 22.83 -7.17 5.69
N ILE A 209 22.04 -6.28 6.28
CA ILE A 209 22.32 -4.83 6.27
C ILE A 209 23.59 -4.48 7.04
N LYS A 210 23.93 -5.24 8.09
CA LYS A 210 25.10 -4.97 8.92
C LYS A 210 26.37 -5.51 8.28
N THR A 211 26.39 -6.79 7.91
CA THR A 211 27.59 -7.45 7.39
C THR A 211 27.82 -7.19 5.90
N LYS A 212 26.80 -6.70 5.18
CA LYS A 212 26.78 -6.54 3.72
C LYS A 212 26.90 -7.86 2.96
N GLU A 213 26.67 -8.99 3.64
CA GLU A 213 26.63 -10.29 3.00
C GLU A 213 25.36 -10.45 2.18
N ILE A 214 25.50 -10.82 0.91
CA ILE A 214 24.40 -11.27 0.05
C ILE A 214 24.41 -12.80 0.00
N LYS A 215 23.26 -13.43 0.22
CA LYS A 215 23.09 -14.87 0.25
C LYS A 215 21.91 -15.29 -0.62
N GLU A 216 22.13 -16.25 -1.50
CA GLU A 216 21.07 -16.96 -2.21
C GLU A 216 20.28 -17.83 -1.24
N ILE A 217 18.95 -17.72 -1.26
CA ILE A 217 18.07 -18.48 -0.37
C ILE A 217 17.12 -19.41 -1.13
N HIS A 218 16.83 -19.14 -2.41
CA HIS A 218 15.97 -19.98 -3.23
C HIS A 218 16.25 -19.74 -4.72
N ARG A 219 16.13 -20.79 -5.54
CA ARG A 219 16.33 -20.75 -7.00
C ARG A 219 15.35 -21.69 -7.67
N GLU A 220 14.66 -21.20 -8.70
CA GLU A 220 13.66 -21.98 -9.43
C GLU A 220 13.43 -21.45 -10.85
N LYS A 221 12.74 -22.24 -11.69
CA LYS A 221 12.36 -21.89 -13.07
C LYS A 221 10.91 -21.41 -13.19
N GLU A 222 10.44 -20.78 -12.12
CA GLU A 222 9.15 -20.11 -12.06
C GLU A 222 9.38 -18.60 -12.07
N TRP A 223 8.42 -17.84 -12.60
CA TRP A 223 8.49 -16.38 -12.59
C TRP A 223 8.26 -15.86 -11.17
N THR A 224 9.34 -15.86 -10.38
CA THR A 224 9.31 -15.59 -8.94
C THR A 224 9.32 -14.08 -8.69
N ASN A 225 8.38 -13.56 -7.89
CA ASN A 225 8.33 -12.14 -7.59
C ASN A 225 7.57 -11.79 -6.29
N HIS A 226 7.20 -10.52 -6.14
CA HIS A 226 6.29 -10.00 -5.11
C HIS A 226 6.70 -10.34 -3.67
N LEU A 227 7.86 -9.81 -3.28
CA LEU A 227 8.49 -10.14 -2.00
C LEU A 227 7.86 -9.36 -0.85
N LEU A 228 7.41 -10.05 0.20
CA LEU A 228 6.82 -9.45 1.40
C LEU A 228 7.39 -10.15 2.63
N PHE A 229 8.13 -9.44 3.48
CA PHE A 229 8.45 -9.98 4.80
C PHE A 229 7.22 -9.96 5.70
N SER A 230 7.10 -10.96 6.58
CA SER A 230 6.14 -10.91 7.67
C SER A 230 6.39 -9.64 8.52
N PRO A 231 5.32 -8.93 8.94
CA PRO A 231 5.45 -7.71 9.72
C PRO A 231 5.94 -7.96 11.15
N THR A 232 5.94 -9.21 11.62
CA THR A 232 6.30 -9.59 12.99
C THR A 232 7.35 -10.69 13.09
N ASP A 233 7.45 -11.58 12.09
CA ASP A 233 8.48 -12.61 12.05
C ASP A 233 9.58 -12.22 11.05
N PRO A 234 10.77 -11.80 11.51
CA PRO A 234 11.83 -11.33 10.63
C PRO A 234 12.44 -12.42 9.74
N ASP A 235 12.10 -13.70 9.97
CA ASP A 235 12.67 -14.83 9.24
C ASP A 235 11.74 -15.36 8.14
N ILE A 236 10.49 -14.91 8.07
CA ILE A 236 9.50 -15.38 7.09
C ILE A 236 9.34 -14.38 5.95
N LEU A 237 9.65 -14.83 4.74
CA LEU A 237 9.48 -14.10 3.49
C LEU A 237 8.40 -14.77 2.64
N SER A 238 7.33 -14.04 2.34
CA SER A 238 6.37 -14.38 1.29
C SER A 238 6.89 -13.94 -0.07
N TYR A 239 6.61 -14.75 -1.07
CA TYR A 239 6.86 -14.48 -2.48
C TYR A 239 5.81 -15.20 -3.33
N CYS A 240 5.72 -14.83 -4.60
CA CYS A 240 4.76 -15.43 -5.52
C CYS A 240 5.36 -16.01 -6.79
N HIS A 241 4.64 -16.96 -7.39
CA HIS A 241 4.79 -17.34 -8.80
C HIS A 241 3.85 -16.51 -9.68
N GLU A 242 4.41 -15.55 -10.40
CA GLU A 242 3.70 -14.75 -11.40
C GLU A 242 3.31 -15.58 -12.62
N GLY A 243 2.27 -15.15 -13.33
CA GLY A 243 1.71 -15.87 -14.48
C GLY A 243 0.19 -16.04 -14.38
N PRO A 244 -0.42 -16.80 -15.30
CA PRO A 244 -1.85 -17.08 -15.27
C PRO A 244 -2.21 -17.82 -13.97
N TRP A 245 -2.97 -17.17 -13.09
CA TRP A 245 -3.24 -17.70 -11.74
C TRP A 245 -3.94 -19.07 -11.76
N GLU A 246 -4.76 -19.34 -12.79
CA GLU A 246 -5.40 -20.65 -12.96
C GLU A 246 -4.43 -21.76 -13.38
N LYS A 247 -3.14 -21.47 -13.52
CA LYS A 247 -2.08 -22.42 -13.90
C LYS A 247 -0.96 -22.52 -12.87
N ASN A 248 -0.95 -21.67 -11.84
CA ASN A 248 0.14 -21.61 -10.86
C ASN A 248 -0.39 -21.83 -9.44
N ASP A 249 0.41 -22.52 -8.63
CA ASP A 249 0.26 -22.46 -7.18
C ASP A 249 1.06 -21.23 -6.70
N ARG A 250 0.35 -20.13 -6.47
CA ARG A 250 0.95 -18.79 -6.48
C ARG A 250 1.71 -18.44 -5.20
N ILE A 251 1.16 -18.73 -4.01
CA ILE A 251 1.54 -18.05 -2.75
C ILE A 251 2.47 -18.94 -1.94
N TRP A 252 3.73 -18.52 -1.75
CA TRP A 252 4.75 -19.29 -1.07
C TRP A 252 5.41 -18.50 0.04
N ASN A 253 5.76 -19.18 1.13
CA ASN A 253 6.59 -18.65 2.20
C ASN A 253 7.89 -19.44 2.32
N ILE A 254 9.01 -18.73 2.42
CA ILE A 254 10.32 -19.28 2.74
C ILE A 254 10.84 -18.72 4.07
N ASN A 255 11.33 -19.60 4.93
CA ASN A 255 12.11 -19.19 6.09
C ASN A 255 13.57 -18.94 5.67
N ILE A 256 14.04 -17.70 5.76
CA ILE A 256 15.34 -17.26 5.21
C ILE A 256 16.56 -17.89 5.91
N LYS A 257 16.38 -18.42 7.12
CA LYS A 257 17.46 -19.06 7.89
C LYS A 257 17.57 -20.55 7.59
N THR A 258 16.43 -21.24 7.52
CA THR A 258 16.37 -22.70 7.37
C THR A 258 16.19 -23.16 5.92
N GLY A 259 15.75 -22.26 5.02
CA GLY A 259 15.39 -22.61 3.65
C GLY A 259 14.07 -23.39 3.55
N LYS A 260 13.34 -23.57 4.65
CA LYS A 260 12.04 -24.26 4.61
C LYS A 260 11.06 -23.47 3.76
N ASN A 261 10.64 -24.07 2.66
CA ASN A 261 9.67 -23.51 1.73
C ASN A 261 8.30 -24.17 1.92
N THR A 262 7.23 -23.39 1.91
CA THR A 262 5.87 -23.84 2.19
C THR A 262 4.89 -23.17 1.24
N LEU A 263 4.04 -23.96 0.59
CA LEU A 263 2.93 -23.46 -0.23
C LEU A 263 1.76 -23.08 0.69
N MET A 264 1.25 -21.86 0.56
CA MET A 264 0.19 -21.33 1.44
C MET A 264 -1.21 -21.72 1.02
N HIS A 265 -1.44 -21.99 -0.27
CA HIS A 265 -2.73 -22.39 -0.78
C HIS A 265 -2.56 -23.39 -1.92
N VAL A 266 -3.24 -24.54 -1.81
CA VAL A 266 -3.30 -25.55 -2.87
C VAL A 266 -4.65 -25.42 -3.57
N ARG A 267 -4.62 -25.23 -4.88
CA ARG A 267 -5.85 -25.20 -5.68
C ARG A 267 -6.57 -26.53 -5.57
N THR A 268 -7.88 -26.44 -5.36
CA THR A 268 -8.77 -27.59 -5.12
C THR A 268 -9.62 -27.94 -6.34
N MET A 269 -9.70 -27.05 -7.33
CA MET A 269 -10.47 -27.27 -8.56
C MET A 269 -9.86 -26.59 -9.79
N GLU A 270 -10.29 -27.02 -10.96
CA GLU A 270 -9.95 -26.37 -12.23
C GLU A 270 -10.45 -24.92 -12.23
N ASN A 271 -9.63 -24.01 -12.78
CA ASN A 271 -9.90 -22.57 -12.84
C ASN A 271 -10.07 -21.89 -11.47
N GLU A 272 -9.60 -22.50 -10.37
CA GLU A 272 -9.40 -21.79 -9.10
C GLU A 272 -8.21 -20.83 -9.22
N ILE A 273 -8.38 -19.62 -8.69
CA ILE A 273 -7.32 -18.61 -8.63
C ILE A 273 -7.20 -18.05 -7.23
N ALA A 274 -5.96 -17.83 -6.80
CA ALA A 274 -5.62 -17.12 -5.58
C ALA A 274 -4.57 -16.05 -5.89
N GLY A 275 -4.67 -14.88 -5.25
CA GLY A 275 -3.74 -13.78 -5.44
C GLY A 275 -4.04 -12.60 -4.54
N HIS A 276 -3.42 -11.45 -4.84
CA HIS A 276 -3.48 -10.25 -4.01
C HIS A 276 -3.16 -10.53 -2.53
N GLU A 277 -2.17 -11.40 -2.32
CA GLU A 277 -1.72 -11.86 -1.01
C GLU A 277 -1.12 -10.72 -0.16
N PHE A 278 -1.42 -10.73 1.14
CA PHE A 278 -0.91 -9.77 2.11
C PHE A 278 -0.88 -10.34 3.53
N PHE A 279 0.12 -9.95 4.32
CA PHE A 279 0.11 -10.22 5.76
C PHE A 279 -0.87 -9.29 6.48
N GLY A 280 -1.65 -9.83 7.42
CA GLY A 280 -2.34 -9.00 8.39
C GLY A 280 -1.33 -8.26 9.28
N VAL A 281 -1.70 -7.08 9.80
CA VAL A 281 -0.82 -6.24 10.64
C VAL A 281 -0.28 -6.98 11.87
N SER A 282 -1.04 -7.95 12.37
CA SER A 282 -0.66 -8.82 13.50
C SER A 282 0.43 -9.85 13.15
N GLY A 283 0.62 -10.16 11.87
CA GLY A 283 1.44 -11.26 11.36
C GLY A 283 0.89 -12.67 11.63
N ASN A 284 -0.30 -12.80 12.23
CA ASN A 284 -0.88 -14.11 12.56
C ASN A 284 -1.36 -14.87 11.32
N ARG A 285 -1.80 -14.14 10.29
CA ARG A 285 -2.33 -14.69 9.05
C ARG A 285 -1.78 -13.98 7.84
N GLU A 286 -1.59 -14.76 6.78
CA GLU A 286 -1.47 -14.26 5.42
C GLU A 286 -2.82 -14.45 4.71
N TRP A 287 -3.36 -13.36 4.19
CA TRP A 287 -4.67 -13.27 3.56
C TRP A 287 -4.53 -13.21 2.04
N PHE A 288 -5.52 -13.69 1.30
CA PHE A 288 -5.51 -13.66 -0.17
C PHE A 288 -6.93 -13.64 -0.75
N ASP A 289 -7.10 -12.96 -1.89
CA ASP A 289 -8.29 -13.08 -2.74
C ASP A 289 -8.33 -14.49 -3.32
N LEU A 290 -9.49 -15.12 -3.26
CA LEU A 290 -9.72 -16.49 -3.69
C LEU A 290 -11.00 -16.56 -4.53
N GLN A 291 -10.91 -17.16 -5.72
CA GLN A 291 -12.07 -17.33 -6.60
C GLN A 291 -12.23 -18.78 -7.06
N LYS A 292 -13.42 -19.33 -6.81
CA LYS A 292 -13.74 -20.75 -7.01
C LYS A 292 -15.01 -20.93 -7.83
N PRO A 293 -14.92 -21.07 -9.16
CA PRO A 293 -13.75 -20.76 -10.01
C PRO A 293 -13.62 -19.26 -10.31
N LYS A 294 -12.55 -18.89 -11.04
CA LYS A 294 -12.22 -17.55 -11.55
C LYS A 294 -13.43 -16.81 -12.07
N GLY A 295 -13.67 -15.63 -11.50
CA GLY A 295 -14.73 -14.72 -11.87
C GLY A 295 -16.15 -15.25 -11.58
N LYS A 296 -16.33 -16.29 -10.77
CA LYS A 296 -17.65 -16.87 -10.44
C LYS A 296 -18.06 -16.63 -9.00
N THR A 297 -17.31 -17.17 -8.05
CA THR A 297 -17.57 -17.05 -6.61
C THR A 297 -16.33 -16.48 -5.94
N PHE A 298 -16.51 -15.52 -5.05
CA PHE A 298 -15.43 -14.69 -4.50
C PHE A 298 -15.32 -14.87 -3.00
N TYR A 299 -14.09 -14.98 -2.52
CA TYR A 299 -13.78 -15.18 -1.12
C TYR A 299 -12.53 -14.37 -0.74
N LEU A 300 -12.45 -13.96 0.52
CA LEU A 300 -11.17 -13.66 1.16
C LEU A 300 -10.81 -14.84 2.06
N ALA A 301 -9.67 -15.46 1.82
CA ALA A 301 -9.19 -16.61 2.59
C ALA A 301 -7.90 -16.26 3.35
N ALA A 302 -7.55 -17.10 4.33
CA ALA A 302 -6.36 -16.87 5.15
C ALA A 302 -5.66 -18.17 5.53
N PHE A 303 -4.33 -18.12 5.51
CA PHE A 303 -3.44 -19.12 6.06
C PHE A 303 -2.94 -18.67 7.45
N ASP A 304 -3.17 -19.49 8.47
CA ASP A 304 -2.72 -19.23 9.83
C ASP A 304 -1.24 -19.65 9.99
N MET A 305 -0.40 -18.65 10.24
CA MET A 305 1.06 -18.79 10.27
C MET A 305 1.56 -19.65 11.44
N LYS A 306 0.74 -19.82 12.49
CA LYS A 306 1.09 -20.63 13.66
C LYS A 306 0.71 -22.09 13.46
N THR A 307 -0.46 -22.35 12.89
CA THR A 307 -0.98 -23.72 12.70
C THR A 307 -0.52 -24.35 11.37
N GLY A 308 -0.10 -23.52 10.40
CA GLY A 308 0.35 -23.97 9.09
C GLY A 308 -0.81 -24.47 8.21
N LYS A 309 -2.01 -23.90 8.36
CA LYS A 309 -3.21 -24.32 7.65
C LYS A 309 -4.11 -23.13 7.33
N GLU A 310 -4.89 -23.26 6.27
CA GLU A 310 -6.02 -22.38 6.03
C GLU A 310 -7.07 -22.56 7.13
N ASP A 311 -7.53 -21.46 7.73
CA ASP A 311 -8.48 -21.52 8.84
C ASP A 311 -9.61 -20.49 8.74
N ARG A 312 -9.60 -19.63 7.71
CA ARG A 312 -10.66 -18.66 7.42
C ARG A 312 -10.93 -18.61 5.92
N ILE A 313 -12.22 -18.54 5.58
CA ILE A 313 -12.71 -18.27 4.24
C ILE A 313 -14.03 -17.50 4.38
N TYR A 314 -14.10 -16.31 3.79
CA TYR A 314 -15.28 -15.46 3.85
C TYR A 314 -15.77 -15.18 2.44
N GLN A 315 -16.95 -15.70 2.10
CA GLN A 315 -17.59 -15.44 0.82
C GLN A 315 -18.13 -14.00 0.76
N MET A 316 -18.10 -13.40 -0.42
CA MET A 316 -18.72 -12.10 -0.71
C MET A 316 -19.46 -12.12 -2.05
N ASP A 317 -20.35 -11.14 -2.23
CA ASP A 317 -21.05 -10.96 -3.51
C ASP A 317 -20.11 -10.40 -4.59
N ARG A 318 -20.44 -10.65 -5.86
CA ARG A 318 -19.66 -10.18 -7.02
C ARG A 318 -19.39 -8.67 -7.00
N ASN A 319 -20.37 -7.89 -6.58
CA ASN A 319 -20.24 -6.43 -6.51
C ASN A 319 -19.40 -5.97 -5.33
N GLU A 320 -19.15 -6.85 -4.36
CA GLU A 320 -18.34 -6.58 -3.17
C GLU A 320 -16.87 -6.98 -3.38
N TRP A 321 -16.60 -7.83 -4.38
CA TRP A 321 -15.24 -8.16 -4.76
C TRP A 321 -14.43 -6.89 -5.02
N SER A 322 -13.23 -6.87 -4.45
CA SER A 322 -12.30 -5.75 -4.50
C SER A 322 -11.00 -6.23 -5.14
N ILE A 323 -10.33 -5.33 -5.87
CA ILE A 323 -9.01 -5.63 -6.41
C ILE A 323 -8.05 -5.90 -5.24
N HIS A 324 -8.12 -5.08 -4.19
CA HIS A 324 -7.32 -5.24 -2.99
C HIS A 324 -8.18 -5.31 -1.74
N PHE A 325 -7.64 -6.02 -0.75
CA PHE A 325 -8.18 -6.12 0.58
C PHE A 325 -7.14 -5.74 1.63
N ASN A 326 -7.61 -5.30 2.78
CA ASN A 326 -6.76 -5.13 3.96
C ASN A 326 -7.56 -5.46 5.23
N VAL A 327 -6.86 -5.65 6.35
CA VAL A 327 -7.44 -6.12 7.60
C VAL A 327 -6.92 -5.32 8.79
N SER A 328 -7.84 -4.98 9.68
CA SER A 328 -7.54 -4.43 11.00
C SER A 328 -6.61 -5.34 11.82
N ARG A 329 -5.85 -4.75 12.74
CA ARG A 329 -4.91 -5.48 13.61
C ARG A 329 -5.56 -6.61 14.42
N ASP A 330 -6.82 -6.46 14.82
CA ASP A 330 -7.55 -7.50 15.58
C ASP A 330 -8.27 -8.51 14.69
N GLU A 331 -8.16 -8.37 13.37
CA GLU A 331 -8.74 -9.24 12.33
C GLU A 331 -10.27 -9.37 12.41
N LYS A 332 -10.95 -8.36 12.98
CA LYS A 332 -12.43 -8.33 13.06
C LYS A 332 -13.07 -7.46 12.00
N THR A 333 -12.31 -6.56 11.39
CA THR A 333 -12.78 -5.63 10.38
C THR A 333 -11.84 -5.64 9.19
N PHE A 334 -12.41 -5.62 7.99
CA PHE A 334 -11.68 -5.65 6.73
C PHE A 334 -12.10 -4.47 5.87
N ALA A 335 -11.25 -4.10 4.92
CA ALA A 335 -11.57 -3.12 3.90
C ALA A 335 -11.30 -3.71 2.53
N GLY A 336 -12.04 -3.26 1.53
CA GLY A 336 -11.78 -3.55 0.12
C GLY A 336 -11.97 -2.29 -0.72
N ASP A 337 -11.20 -2.18 -1.80
CA ASP A 337 -11.23 -1.01 -2.67
C ASP A 337 -12.14 -1.11 -3.89
N GLY A 338 -12.96 -2.17 -3.97
CA GLY A 338 -13.89 -2.39 -5.07
C GLY A 338 -13.19 -2.69 -6.39
N GLY A 339 -13.96 -2.69 -7.47
CA GLY A 339 -13.43 -2.93 -8.82
C GLY A 339 -14.41 -2.51 -9.90
N ASP A 340 -13.88 -1.95 -10.98
CA ASP A 340 -14.67 -1.57 -12.15
C ASP A 340 -15.10 -2.80 -12.99
N PRO A 341 -16.06 -2.63 -13.93
CA PRO A 341 -16.49 -3.73 -14.82
C PRO A 341 -15.38 -4.31 -15.72
N GLY A 342 -14.23 -3.65 -15.82
CA GLY A 342 -13.06 -4.11 -16.56
C GLY A 342 -12.27 -5.19 -15.82
N GLN A 343 -12.45 -5.33 -14.50
CA GLN A 343 -11.74 -6.31 -13.68
C GLN A 343 -12.30 -7.74 -13.79
N VAL A 344 -11.59 -8.69 -13.17
CA VAL A 344 -11.92 -10.14 -13.21
C VAL A 344 -13.35 -10.45 -12.74
N ALA A 345 -13.88 -9.68 -11.77
CA ALA A 345 -15.23 -9.86 -11.29
C ALA A 345 -16.31 -9.37 -12.27
N LYS A 346 -15.96 -8.50 -13.22
CA LYS A 346 -16.92 -7.82 -14.13
C LYS A 346 -18.13 -7.27 -13.36
N ALA A 347 -17.86 -6.67 -12.20
CA ALA A 347 -18.89 -6.22 -11.28
C ALA A 347 -19.64 -5.04 -11.89
N PRO A 348 -20.96 -5.13 -12.17
CA PRO A 348 -21.72 -4.01 -12.74
C PRO A 348 -21.90 -2.85 -11.75
N ASN A 349 -21.72 -3.09 -10.45
CA ASN A 349 -21.84 -2.08 -9.40
C ASN A 349 -20.78 -2.31 -8.31
N GLY A 350 -19.52 -2.45 -8.73
CA GLY A 350 -18.38 -2.77 -7.86
C GLY A 350 -17.54 -1.59 -7.40
N GLU A 351 -17.80 -0.38 -7.89
CA GLU A 351 -16.94 0.78 -7.68
C GLU A 351 -17.23 1.47 -6.33
N TRP A 352 -16.83 0.83 -5.24
CA TRP A 352 -16.99 1.34 -3.88
C TRP A 352 -15.79 1.01 -3.01
N ILE A 353 -15.48 1.88 -2.05
CA ILE A 353 -14.69 1.45 -0.89
C ILE A 353 -15.64 0.74 0.08
N TYR A 354 -15.28 -0.48 0.48
CA TYR A 354 -16.07 -1.32 1.35
C TYR A 354 -15.44 -1.47 2.74
N LEU A 355 -16.29 -1.54 3.76
CA LEU A 355 -15.98 -2.14 5.06
C LEU A 355 -16.62 -3.53 5.10
N PHE A 356 -15.90 -4.53 5.57
CA PHE A 356 -16.47 -5.86 5.80
C PHE A 356 -16.33 -6.30 7.25
N LYS A 357 -17.35 -7.03 7.71
CA LYS A 357 -17.33 -7.76 8.98
C LYS A 357 -17.72 -9.21 8.73
N PRO A 358 -16.99 -10.18 9.30
CA PRO A 358 -17.34 -11.59 9.15
C PRO A 358 -18.62 -11.93 9.92
N VAL A 359 -19.51 -12.68 9.29
CA VAL A 359 -20.72 -13.27 9.86
C VAL A 359 -20.78 -14.73 9.42
N GLY A 360 -20.26 -15.62 10.26
CA GLY A 360 -20.02 -17.02 9.86
C GLY A 360 -18.93 -17.10 8.79
N ASP A 361 -19.24 -17.74 7.67
CA ASP A 361 -18.38 -17.94 6.50
C ASP A 361 -18.60 -16.88 5.40
N LYS A 362 -19.25 -15.76 5.72
CA LYS A 362 -19.56 -14.67 4.78
C LYS A 362 -19.16 -13.32 5.32
N PHE A 363 -18.92 -12.38 4.43
CA PHE A 363 -18.87 -10.97 4.79
C PHE A 363 -20.26 -10.35 4.81
N LYS A 364 -20.47 -9.51 5.82
CA LYS A 364 -21.45 -8.43 5.77
C LYS A 364 -20.70 -7.16 5.37
N SER A 365 -21.07 -6.58 4.23
CA SER A 365 -20.45 -5.37 3.70
C SER A 365 -21.19 -4.10 4.11
N GLU A 366 -20.45 -2.99 4.10
CA GLU A 366 -20.96 -1.63 4.18
C GLU A 366 -20.19 -0.78 3.16
N LYS A 367 -20.90 0.03 2.38
CA LYS A 367 -20.30 0.95 1.40
C LYS A 367 -19.84 2.22 2.11
N LEU A 368 -18.55 2.49 2.10
CA LEU A 368 -17.95 3.66 2.72
C LEU A 368 -17.88 4.85 1.77
N VAL A 369 -17.48 4.65 0.51
CA VAL A 369 -17.29 5.74 -0.46
C VAL A 369 -17.72 5.29 -1.85
N ASN A 370 -18.45 6.14 -2.57
CA ASN A 370 -18.79 5.88 -3.97
C ASN A 370 -17.60 6.22 -4.86
N MET A 371 -17.10 5.26 -5.63
CA MET A 371 -15.93 5.41 -6.50
C MET A 371 -16.31 5.45 -7.99
N SER A 372 -17.56 5.74 -8.35
CA SER A 372 -18.05 5.76 -9.74
C SER A 372 -17.35 6.77 -10.67
N HIS A 373 -16.66 7.77 -10.10
CA HIS A 373 -15.86 8.74 -10.87
C HIS A 373 -14.35 8.42 -10.83
N HIS A 374 -13.95 7.34 -10.15
CA HIS A 374 -12.56 6.91 -10.05
C HIS A 374 -12.15 6.18 -11.32
N ASN A 375 -10.90 6.37 -11.75
CA ASN A 375 -10.34 5.61 -12.86
C ASN A 375 -9.51 4.46 -12.31
N TYR A 376 -10.05 3.25 -12.34
CA TYR A 376 -9.40 2.03 -11.86
C TYR A 376 -8.20 1.56 -12.69
N HIS A 377 -7.77 2.31 -13.72
CA HIS A 377 -6.41 2.15 -14.26
C HIS A 377 -5.34 2.41 -13.19
N LEU A 378 -5.65 3.24 -12.18
CA LEU A 378 -4.88 3.31 -10.95
C LEU A 378 -5.75 2.80 -9.81
N GLU A 379 -5.41 1.63 -9.30
CA GLU A 379 -6.14 0.99 -8.20
C GLU A 379 -6.07 1.85 -6.91
N PRO A 380 -7.14 1.91 -6.08
CA PRO A 380 -7.13 2.77 -4.90
C PRO A 380 -6.11 2.38 -3.81
N ASN A 381 -5.69 1.10 -3.75
CA ASN A 381 -4.68 0.60 -2.81
C ASN A 381 -5.07 0.81 -1.34
N VAL A 382 -6.16 0.19 -0.90
CA VAL A 382 -6.67 0.36 0.47
C VAL A 382 -5.70 -0.14 1.54
N HIS A 383 -5.56 0.66 2.60
CA HIS A 383 -4.78 0.37 3.81
C HIS A 383 -5.68 0.43 5.05
N PHE A 384 -5.31 -0.26 6.13
CA PHE A 384 -6.04 -0.26 7.41
C PHE A 384 -5.24 0.35 8.56
#